data_AF-A0AAE0T9G0-F1
#
_entry.id   AF-A0AAE0T9G0-F1
#
_cell.length_a   1.000
_cell.length_b   1.000
_cell.length_c   1.000
_cell.angle_alpha   90.00
_cell.angle_beta   90.00
_cell.angle_gamma   90.00
#
_symmetry.space_group_name_H-M   'P 1'
#
loop_
_entity.id
_entity.type
_entity.pdbx_description
1 polymer ?
#
loop_
_entity_poly.entity_id
_entity_poly.type
_entity_poly.pdbx_seq_one_letter_code
_entity_poly.pdbx_strand_id
1 'polypeptide(L)'
;MRYPGNNSDLVHDEQQTSPELVSNPKKPFIRRNIARSWKEYQNDSNSTIGNPLIDDYGKNDPRKIGEYGRGVTFVGEEQIKAQKLIAQYQVNVYASDLIPLNRIVPDSRFIK
;
A
#
# COMPACT_ATOMS: atom_id res chain seq x y z
N MET A 1 -67.19 -33.72 4.45
CA MET A 1 -67.26 -34.01 3.00
C MET A 1 -65.85 -34.22 2.47
N ARG A 2 -65.73 -34.98 1.38
CA ARG A 2 -64.53 -35.60 0.79
C ARG A 2 -63.51 -34.58 0.20
N TYR A 3 -62.23 -34.98 0.19
CA TYR A 3 -61.09 -34.53 -0.66
C TYR A 3 -61.44 -34.50 -2.18
N PRO A 4 -60.65 -33.96 -3.16
CA PRO A 4 -59.17 -33.87 -3.22
C PRO A 4 -58.54 -32.69 -4.05
N GLY A 5 -57.20 -32.69 -4.22
CA GLY A 5 -56.61 -32.48 -5.56
C GLY A 5 -55.54 -31.40 -5.74
N ASN A 6 -54.29 -31.84 -5.80
CA ASN A 6 -53.17 -31.48 -6.68
C ASN A 6 -53.08 -30.06 -7.32
N ASN A 7 -51.90 -29.45 -7.18
CA ASN A 7 -51.12 -29.05 -8.36
C ASN A 7 -49.63 -29.29 -8.08
N SER A 8 -49.04 -30.06 -9.00
CA SER A 8 -47.60 -30.13 -9.27
C SER A 8 -47.09 -28.76 -9.71
N ASP A 9 -45.81 -28.47 -9.46
CA ASP A 9 -44.84 -28.15 -10.52
C ASP A 9 -43.54 -27.59 -9.92
N LEU A 10 -42.43 -28.26 -10.27
CA LEU A 10 -41.13 -27.70 -10.67
C LEU A 10 -40.54 -26.54 -9.84
N VAL A 11 -39.50 -26.81 -9.05
CA VAL A 11 -38.23 -26.06 -9.14
C VAL A 11 -37.06 -26.99 -8.78
N HIS A 12 -36.03 -26.92 -9.63
CA HIS A 12 -34.81 -27.69 -9.67
C HIS A 12 -33.94 -27.64 -8.41
N ASP A 13 -33.25 -28.77 -8.18
CA ASP A 13 -32.04 -28.89 -7.39
C ASP A 13 -30.98 -27.85 -7.82
N GLU A 14 -30.66 -26.89 -6.96
CA GLU A 14 -29.38 -26.19 -7.01
C GLU A 14 -28.46 -26.76 -5.93
N GLN A 15 -27.62 -27.70 -6.35
CA GLN A 15 -26.45 -28.13 -5.61
C GLN A 15 -25.50 -26.93 -5.44
N GLN A 16 -25.53 -26.29 -4.27
CA GLN A 16 -24.47 -25.39 -3.84
C GLN A 16 -23.18 -26.19 -3.59
N THR A 17 -22.42 -26.44 -4.64
CA THR A 17 -21.02 -26.85 -4.53
C THR A 17 -20.18 -25.61 -4.26
N SER A 18 -19.81 -25.44 -2.98
CA SER A 18 -18.81 -24.45 -2.57
C SER A 18 -17.45 -24.89 -3.12
N PRO A 19 -16.69 -24.07 -3.87
CA PRO A 19 -15.32 -24.40 -4.20
C PRO A 19 -14.46 -24.21 -2.95
N GLU A 20 -13.90 -25.30 -2.44
CA GLU A 20 -12.83 -25.28 -1.44
C GLU A 20 -11.66 -24.45 -1.98
N LEU A 21 -11.43 -23.30 -1.36
CA LEU A 21 -10.22 -22.50 -1.55
C LEU A 21 -9.02 -23.30 -1.01
N VAL A 22 -8.41 -24.10 -1.88
CA VAL A 22 -7.11 -24.73 -1.63
C VAL A 22 -6.06 -23.62 -1.49
N SER A 23 -5.87 -23.14 -0.27
CA SER A 23 -4.79 -22.22 0.08
C SER A 23 -3.47 -23.00 0.03
N ASN A 24 -2.89 -23.11 -1.15
CA ASN A 24 -1.51 -23.55 -1.27
C ASN A 24 -0.62 -22.58 -0.50
N PRO A 25 0.10 -23.00 0.55
CA PRO A 25 1.05 -22.13 1.22
C PRO A 25 2.16 -21.80 0.20
N LYS A 26 2.14 -20.57 -0.33
CA LYS A 26 3.23 -20.05 -1.14
C LYS A 26 4.49 -20.15 -0.29
N LYS A 27 5.36 -21.13 -0.59
CA LYS A 27 6.68 -21.25 0.02
C LYS A 27 7.33 -19.87 -0.04
N PRO A 28 7.93 -19.37 1.06
CA PRO A 28 8.58 -18.07 1.03
C PRO A 28 9.61 -18.09 -0.10
N PHE A 29 9.44 -17.18 -1.07
CA PHE A 29 10.41 -17.00 -2.14
C PHE A 29 11.66 -16.40 -1.51
N ILE A 30 12.57 -17.28 -1.06
CA ILE A 30 13.88 -16.89 -0.56
C ILE A 30 14.64 -16.37 -1.77
N ARG A 31 14.65 -15.04 -1.96
CA ARG A 31 15.55 -14.39 -2.90
C ARG A 31 16.96 -14.73 -2.44
N ARG A 32 17.68 -15.53 -3.23
CA ARG A 32 19.12 -15.67 -3.07
C ARG A 32 19.71 -14.28 -3.33
N ASN A 33 20.24 -13.65 -2.29
CA ASN A 33 21.02 -12.41 -2.43
C ASN A 33 22.33 -12.75 -3.16
N ILE A 34 22.26 -12.91 -4.48
CA ILE A 34 23.45 -12.86 -5.33
C ILE A 34 23.79 -11.38 -5.39
N ALA A 35 24.75 -10.95 -4.57
CA ALA A 35 25.22 -9.58 -4.59
C ALA A 35 25.79 -9.30 -5.98
N ARG A 36 25.11 -8.44 -6.75
CA ARG A 36 25.66 -7.91 -8.02
C ARG A 36 26.89 -7.08 -7.70
N SER A 37 27.91 -7.18 -8.54
CA SER A 37 29.07 -6.29 -8.42
C SER A 37 28.67 -4.85 -8.78
N TRP A 38 29.38 -3.86 -8.24
CA TRP A 38 29.12 -2.45 -8.57
C TRP A 38 29.19 -2.15 -10.08
N LYS A 39 30.07 -2.84 -10.82
CA LYS A 39 30.18 -2.70 -12.28
C LYS A 39 28.97 -3.23 -13.03
N GLU A 40 28.41 -4.38 -12.60
CA GLU A 40 27.17 -4.91 -13.17
C GLU A 40 26.00 -3.96 -12.92
N TYR A 41 26.00 -3.33 -11.75
CA TYR A 41 25.02 -2.35 -11.35
C TYR A 41 25.04 -1.10 -12.25
N GLN A 42 26.23 -0.57 -12.55
CA GLN A 42 26.40 0.59 -13.43
C GLN A 42 26.00 0.32 -14.88
N ASN A 43 26.12 -0.93 -15.34
CA ASN A 43 25.82 -1.30 -16.72
C ASN A 43 24.33 -1.63 -16.95
N ASP A 44 23.56 -1.87 -15.90
CA ASP A 44 22.12 -2.14 -15.99
C ASP A 44 21.32 -0.86 -15.73
N SER A 45 20.94 -0.18 -16.81
CA SER A 45 20.17 1.07 -16.74
C SER A 45 18.78 0.93 -16.09
N ASN A 46 18.29 -0.31 -15.93
CA ASN A 46 17.00 -0.61 -15.31
C ASN A 46 17.12 -1.14 -13.89
N SER A 47 18.34 -1.27 -13.36
CA SER A 47 18.56 -1.76 -12.00
C SER A 47 18.15 -0.71 -10.97
N THR A 48 17.25 -1.06 -10.04
CA THR A 48 16.89 -0.24 -8.88
C THR A 48 17.67 -0.66 -7.63
N ILE A 49 18.26 0.32 -6.94
CA ILE A 49 19.17 0.09 -5.81
C ILE A 49 18.36 -0.37 -4.59
N GLY A 50 17.04 -0.22 -4.67
CA GLY A 50 16.10 -0.39 -3.57
C GLY A 50 16.09 0.82 -2.64
N ASN A 51 16.73 1.92 -3.04
CA ASN A 51 16.77 3.15 -2.27
C ASN A 51 15.91 4.20 -2.98
N PRO A 52 14.75 4.57 -2.43
CA PRO A 52 13.84 5.53 -3.07
C PRO A 52 14.47 6.93 -3.21
N LEU A 53 15.47 7.28 -2.41
CA LEU A 53 16.22 8.53 -2.54
C LEU A 53 17.03 8.62 -3.84
N ILE A 54 17.32 7.48 -4.47
CA ILE A 54 18.12 7.38 -5.68
C ILE A 54 17.24 6.93 -6.85
N ASP A 55 16.43 5.90 -6.65
CA ASP A 55 15.65 5.25 -7.71
C ASP A 55 14.46 6.11 -8.19
N ASP A 56 13.81 6.80 -7.24
CA ASP A 56 12.60 7.59 -7.47
C ASP A 56 12.89 9.10 -7.46
N TYR A 57 14.16 9.50 -7.41
CA TYR A 57 14.53 10.91 -7.37
C TYR A 57 14.00 11.66 -8.60
N GLY A 58 13.27 12.75 -8.37
CA GLY A 58 12.64 13.55 -9.44
C GLY A 58 11.40 12.93 -10.08
N LYS A 59 10.97 11.72 -9.64
CA LYS A 59 9.75 11.04 -10.10
C LYS A 59 8.62 11.16 -9.06
N ASN A 60 8.54 12.30 -8.39
CA ASN A 60 7.55 12.56 -7.35
C ASN A 60 6.15 12.70 -7.94
N ASP A 61 5.15 12.13 -7.25
CA ASP A 61 3.75 12.31 -7.59
C ASP A 61 3.17 13.48 -6.76
N PRO A 62 2.77 14.61 -7.38
CA PRO A 62 2.24 15.77 -6.67
C PRO A 62 1.02 15.50 -5.79
N ARG A 63 0.31 14.38 -6.01
CA ARG A 63 -0.89 14.02 -5.26
C ARG A 63 -0.59 13.25 -3.99
N LYS A 64 0.67 12.82 -3.78
CA LYS A 64 1.06 12.11 -2.55
C LYS A 64 0.99 13.02 -1.32
N ILE A 65 0.82 12.38 -0.18
CA ILE A 65 0.69 13.03 1.13
C ILE A 65 1.99 13.76 1.45
N GLY A 66 1.88 15.04 1.85
CA GLY A 66 3.01 15.87 2.27
C GLY A 66 3.93 16.38 1.14
N GLU A 67 3.62 16.08 -0.12
CA GLU A 67 4.30 16.69 -1.26
C GLU A 67 4.03 18.20 -1.33
N TYR A 68 4.99 18.95 -1.87
CA TYR A 68 4.96 20.41 -1.93
C TYR A 68 4.78 21.10 -0.57
N GLY A 69 5.12 20.43 0.53
CA GLY A 69 4.93 20.95 1.89
C GLY A 69 3.46 21.06 2.31
N ARG A 70 2.54 20.33 1.65
CA ARG A 70 1.13 20.33 2.01
C ARG A 70 0.93 19.74 3.41
N GLY A 71 0.09 20.41 4.22
CA GLY A 71 -0.28 19.93 5.55
C GLY A 71 -0.97 18.56 5.50
N VAL A 72 -0.62 17.69 6.44
CA VAL A 72 -1.20 16.35 6.61
C VAL A 72 -2.11 16.37 7.83
N THR A 73 -3.37 15.99 7.63
CA THR A 73 -4.40 15.95 8.69
C THR A 73 -4.95 14.54 8.82
N PHE A 74 -5.06 14.06 10.06
CA PHE A 74 -5.60 12.73 10.36
C PHE A 74 -6.97 12.83 11.03
N VAL A 75 -7.83 11.86 10.73
CA VAL A 75 -9.17 11.75 11.33
C VAL A 75 -9.40 10.32 11.84
N GLY A 76 -10.25 10.17 12.86
CA GLY A 76 -10.63 8.85 13.38
C GLY A 76 -9.47 8.08 14.00
N GLU A 77 -9.27 6.82 13.59
CA GLU A 77 -8.27 5.92 14.17
C GLU A 77 -6.82 6.41 13.96
N GLU A 78 -6.54 7.04 12.81
CA GLU A 78 -5.21 7.55 12.51
C GLU A 78 -4.81 8.68 13.44
N GLN A 79 -5.79 9.52 13.84
CA GLN A 79 -5.56 10.58 14.81
C GLN A 79 -5.13 10.00 16.17
N ILE A 80 -5.75 8.91 16.61
CA ILE A 80 -5.42 8.25 17.87
C ILE A 80 -3.99 7.67 17.81
N LYS A 81 -3.61 7.05 16.68
CA LYS A 81 -2.24 6.55 16.47
C LYS A 81 -1.22 7.68 16.48
N ALA A 82 -1.50 8.76 15.75
CA ALA A 82 -0.64 9.94 15.71
C ALA A 82 -0.48 10.57 17.11
N GLN A 83 -1.57 10.72 17.88
CA GLN A 83 -1.52 11.27 19.24
C GLN A 83 -0.67 10.43 20.19
N LYS A 84 -0.78 9.09 20.13
CA LYS A 84 0.07 8.19 20.94
C LYS A 84 1.55 8.38 20.61
N LEU A 85 1.90 8.47 19.33
CA LEU A 85 3.27 8.65 18.88
C LEU A 85 3.79 10.07 19.20
N ILE A 86 2.96 11.10 19.10
CA ILE A 86 3.30 12.45 19.54
C ILE A 86 3.60 12.48 21.04
N ALA A 87 2.80 11.81 21.87
CA ALA A 87 3.05 11.76 23.30
C ALA A 87 4.40 11.10 23.65
N GLN A 88 4.84 10.13 22.86
CA GLN A 88 6.11 9.43 23.05
C GLN A 88 7.31 10.22 22.52
N TYR A 89 7.23 10.75 21.30
CA TYR A 89 8.38 11.32 20.59
C TYR A 89 8.38 12.85 20.53
N GLN A 90 7.31 13.49 21.03
CA GLN A 90 7.10 14.95 20.99
C GLN A 90 7.05 15.52 19.56
N VAL A 91 6.98 14.66 18.55
CA VAL A 91 6.84 14.98 17.13
C VAL A 91 5.87 14.00 16.48
N ASN A 92 5.22 14.40 15.39
CA ASN A 92 4.29 13.53 14.67
C ASN A 92 5.02 12.55 13.75
N VAL A 93 5.59 11.50 14.36
CA VAL A 93 6.30 10.43 13.65
C VAL A 93 5.37 9.74 12.63
N TYR A 94 4.10 9.54 13.00
CA TYR A 94 3.11 8.95 12.09
C TYR A 94 2.99 9.73 10.77
N ALA A 95 2.97 11.07 10.83
CA ALA A 95 3.01 11.89 9.63
C ALA A 95 4.32 11.72 8.87
N SER A 96 5.45 11.78 9.58
CA SER A 96 6.78 11.69 8.95
C SER A 96 6.97 10.39 8.16
N ASP A 97 6.48 9.27 8.68
CA ASP A 97 6.62 7.95 8.06
C ASP A 97 5.79 7.81 6.78
N LEU A 98 4.66 8.52 6.68
CA LEU A 98 3.79 8.50 5.51
C LEU A 98 4.27 9.45 4.39
N ILE A 99 5.07 10.45 4.74
CA ILE A 99 5.57 11.44 3.79
C ILE A 99 6.78 10.85 3.04
N PRO A 100 6.83 10.94 1.69
CA PRO A 100 7.95 10.40 0.92
C PRO A 100 9.26 11.10 1.31
N LEU A 101 10.33 10.29 1.41
CA LEU A 101 11.66 10.77 1.79
C LEU A 101 12.24 11.77 0.79
N ASN A 102 11.91 11.61 -0.49
CA ASN A 102 12.34 12.44 -1.61
C ASN A 102 11.34 13.56 -1.95
N ARG A 103 10.45 13.99 -1.03
CA ARG A 103 9.42 15.00 -1.33
C ARG A 103 9.98 16.31 -1.89
N ILE A 104 9.21 16.94 -2.78
CA ILE A 104 9.48 18.28 -3.29
C ILE A 104 8.93 19.31 -2.30
N VAL A 105 9.68 20.39 -2.08
CA VAL A 105 9.27 21.53 -1.24
C VAL A 105 9.41 22.82 -2.06
N PRO A 106 8.39 23.70 -2.07
CA PRO A 106 8.49 24.95 -2.81
C PRO A 106 9.56 25.86 -2.23
N ASP A 107 10.30 26.55 -3.10
CA ASP A 107 11.25 27.57 -2.68
C ASP A 107 10.49 28.85 -2.31
N SER A 108 10.56 29.24 -1.03
CA SER A 108 9.92 30.44 -0.50
C SER A 108 10.85 31.65 -0.42
N ARG A 109 12.09 31.54 -0.91
CA ARG A 109 13.08 32.64 -0.88
C ARG A 109 12.68 33.76 -1.84
N PHE A 110 12.96 35.01 -1.45
CA PHE A 110 12.73 36.17 -2.30
C PHE A 110 13.66 36.17 -3.52
N ILE A 111 13.12 36.60 -4.67
CA ILE A 111 13.93 36.89 -5.86
C ILE A 111 14.78 38.13 -5.56
N LYS A 112 16.10 38.03 -5.77
CA LYS A 112 17.04 39.15 -5.61
C LYS A 112 17.09 40.02 -6.86
#